data_AF-A0A941T7L8-F1
#
_entry.id   AF-A0A941T7L8-F1
#
_cell.length_a   1.000
_cell.length_b   1.000
_cell.length_c   1.000
_cell.angle_alpha   90.00
_cell.angle_beta   90.00
_cell.angle_gamma   90.00
#
_symmetry.space_group_name_H-M   'P 1'
#
loop_
_entity.id
_entity.type
_entity.pdbx_description
1 polymer ?
#
loop_
_entity_poly.entity_id
_entity_poly.type
_entity_poly.pdbx_seq_one_letter_code
_entity_poly.pdbx_strand_id
1 'polypeptide(L)'
;MDGELMQGDDVKALQQALADKGFSPGSMDGVFGAGTDAAVRAFQRSEGDLLVDGQAGPRTLARLGLAQDAALPSVADKVTPLIVARMLPDAPIDNIKANLGPVLDGLRRFGLTDKTMVLMALATIAAESAGFRPLDEFLSRFNTSPGGQPFDLYDNRRDLGNRGAPDGARYKGRGFIQLTGRSNYRAYGEKIGVDLENQPDKANEVATAGLILACFLKDKELNIKAALIERDFARARRQVNGGTHGLGNFQTAYLRGEKLI
;
A
#
# COMPACT_ATOMS: atom_id res chain seq x y z
N MET A 1 -10.02 2.57 30.40
CA MET A 1 -11.11 3.42 29.89
C MET A 1 -11.21 3.15 28.40
N ASP A 2 -11.54 1.94 27.97
CA ASP A 2 -12.82 1.20 28.12
C ASP A 2 -13.96 1.88 27.35
N GLY A 3 -14.15 1.46 26.10
CA GLY A 3 -15.41 0.89 25.59
C GLY A 3 -16.69 1.73 25.55
N GLU A 4 -16.71 3.01 25.89
CA GLU A 4 -17.92 3.83 25.79
C GLU A 4 -17.87 4.73 24.55
N LEU A 5 -18.68 4.38 23.54
CA LEU A 5 -19.42 5.25 22.60
C LEU A 5 -19.91 4.42 21.39
N MET A 6 -20.84 3.47 21.65
CA MET A 6 -21.52 2.63 20.64
C MET A 6 -23.04 2.72 20.79
N GLN A 7 -23.54 3.85 21.30
CA GLN A 7 -24.97 4.10 21.52
C GLN A 7 -25.29 5.57 21.21
N GLY A 8 -26.40 5.82 20.50
CA GLY A 8 -26.82 7.18 20.17
C GLY A 8 -27.65 7.32 18.89
N ASP A 9 -28.02 8.56 18.57
CA ASP A 9 -28.75 8.92 17.35
C ASP A 9 -27.95 8.62 16.08
N ASP A 10 -26.61 8.64 16.17
CA ASP A 10 -25.69 8.27 15.11
C ASP A 10 -25.79 6.78 14.75
N VAL A 11 -25.86 5.90 15.75
CA VAL A 11 -26.07 4.45 15.54
C VAL A 11 -27.45 4.20 14.95
N LYS A 12 -28.47 4.94 15.41
CA LYS A 12 -29.82 4.79 14.86
C LYS A 12 -29.90 5.23 13.40
N ALA A 13 -29.23 6.33 13.04
CA ALA A 13 -29.09 6.78 11.66
C ALA A 13 -28.34 5.75 10.80
N LEU A 14 -27.28 5.15 11.33
CA LEU A 14 -26.57 4.05 10.68
C LEU A 14 -27.47 2.84 10.43
N GLN A 15 -28.19 2.39 11.46
CA GLN A 15 -29.13 1.27 11.38
C GLN A 15 -30.22 1.53 10.32
N GLN A 16 -30.77 2.75 10.29
CA GLN A 16 -31.75 3.14 9.27
C GLN A 16 -31.13 3.11 7.86
N ALA A 17 -29.97 3.72 7.66
CA ALA A 17 -29.32 3.75 6.35
C ALA A 17 -28.96 2.35 5.82
N LEU A 18 -28.54 1.44 6.71
CA LEU A 18 -28.30 0.03 6.36
C LEU A 18 -29.59 -0.65 5.91
N ALA A 19 -30.68 -0.47 6.64
CA ALA A 19 -31.98 -1.05 6.29
C ALA A 19 -32.52 -0.50 4.97
N ASP A 20 -32.37 0.80 4.72
CA ASP A 20 -32.76 1.45 3.45
C ASP A 20 -31.98 0.89 2.26
N LYS A 21 -30.74 0.41 2.50
CA LYS A 21 -29.91 -0.29 1.51
C LYS A 21 -30.17 -1.80 1.44
N GLY A 22 -31.13 -2.32 2.21
CA GLY A 22 -31.51 -3.73 2.23
C GLY A 22 -30.69 -4.62 3.19
N PHE A 23 -29.88 -4.04 4.07
CA PHE A 23 -29.08 -4.76 5.06
C PHE A 23 -29.71 -4.59 6.45
N SER A 24 -30.46 -5.60 6.91
CA SER A 24 -31.20 -5.50 8.18
C SER A 24 -30.27 -5.54 9.40
N PRO A 25 -30.20 -4.48 10.23
CA PRO A 25 -29.43 -4.48 11.48
C PRO A 25 -30.19 -5.12 12.66
N GLY A 26 -31.42 -5.59 12.45
CA GLY A 26 -32.34 -5.98 13.52
C GLY A 26 -33.04 -4.76 14.13
N SER A 27 -33.05 -4.66 15.46
CA SER A 27 -33.65 -3.52 16.16
C SER A 27 -32.89 -2.23 15.87
N MET A 28 -33.62 -1.16 15.51
CA MET A 28 -33.07 0.19 15.34
C MET A 28 -33.15 0.97 16.66
N ASP A 29 -32.57 0.38 17.70
CA ASP A 29 -32.61 0.86 19.08
C ASP A 29 -31.49 1.87 19.39
N GLY A 30 -30.65 2.20 18.40
CA GLY A 30 -29.50 3.06 18.60
C GLY A 30 -28.36 2.38 19.35
N VAL A 31 -28.35 1.03 19.47
CA VAL A 31 -27.26 0.26 20.08
C VAL A 31 -26.50 -0.50 18.99
N PHE A 32 -25.18 -0.34 18.96
CA PHE A 32 -24.35 -1.07 18.01
C PHE A 32 -24.12 -2.49 18.52
N GLY A 33 -25.10 -3.36 18.31
CA GLY A 33 -25.07 -4.77 18.66
C GLY A 33 -24.60 -5.68 17.52
N ALA A 34 -24.66 -7.00 17.76
CA ALA A 34 -24.25 -8.01 16.77
C ALA A 34 -25.05 -7.96 15.45
N GLY A 35 -26.32 -7.54 15.51
CA GLY A 35 -27.14 -7.33 14.31
C GLY A 35 -26.62 -6.18 13.44
N THR A 36 -26.30 -5.03 14.06
CA THR A 36 -25.69 -3.89 13.38
C THR A 36 -24.32 -4.24 12.81
N ASP A 37 -23.43 -4.92 13.57
CA ASP A 37 -22.13 -5.39 13.06
C ASP A 37 -22.31 -6.29 11.82
N ALA A 38 -23.22 -7.28 11.90
CA ALA A 38 -23.50 -8.18 10.79
C ALA A 38 -24.01 -7.45 9.55
N ALA A 39 -24.91 -6.47 9.72
CA ALA A 39 -25.43 -5.63 8.64
C ALA A 39 -24.33 -4.76 8.02
N VAL A 40 -23.49 -4.12 8.83
CA VAL A 40 -22.34 -3.33 8.35
C VAL A 40 -21.40 -4.21 7.53
N ARG A 41 -21.02 -5.40 8.03
CA ARG A 41 -20.15 -6.32 7.28
C ARG A 41 -20.80 -6.81 5.99
N ALA A 42 -22.10 -7.08 6.00
CA ALA A 42 -22.82 -7.49 4.80
C ALA A 42 -22.83 -6.37 3.75
N PHE A 43 -23.10 -5.13 4.17
CA PHE A 43 -23.02 -3.96 3.32
C PHE A 43 -21.60 -3.76 2.77
N GLN A 44 -20.58 -3.78 3.63
CA GLN A 44 -19.18 -3.66 3.22
C GLN A 44 -18.76 -4.75 2.21
N ARG A 45 -19.27 -5.99 2.33
CA ARG A 45 -19.01 -7.05 1.34
C ARG A 45 -19.70 -6.78 0.00
N SER A 46 -20.84 -6.10 0.01
CA SER A 46 -21.54 -5.73 -1.21
C SER A 46 -20.84 -4.58 -1.96
N GLU A 47 -20.04 -3.79 -1.25
CA GLU A 47 -19.24 -2.71 -1.81
C GLU A 47 -17.83 -3.22 -2.15
N GLY A 48 -17.48 -3.27 -3.44
CA GLY A 48 -16.23 -3.89 -3.91
C GLY A 48 -14.93 -3.17 -3.51
N ASP A 49 -15.00 -1.97 -2.95
CA ASP A 49 -13.87 -1.12 -2.54
C ASP A 49 -13.83 -0.81 -1.03
N LEU A 50 -14.74 -1.38 -0.23
CA LEU A 50 -14.75 -1.22 1.22
C LEU A 50 -13.99 -2.33 1.95
N LEU A 51 -13.43 -1.94 3.09
CA LEU A 51 -12.84 -2.89 4.02
C LEU A 51 -13.95 -3.53 4.85
N VAL A 52 -13.97 -4.86 4.94
CA VAL A 52 -14.98 -5.60 5.70
C VAL A 52 -14.54 -5.77 7.15
N ASP A 53 -14.50 -4.67 7.89
CA ASP A 53 -14.06 -4.61 9.29
C ASP A 53 -15.21 -4.53 10.30
N GLY A 54 -16.46 -4.36 9.84
CA GLY A 54 -17.63 -4.17 10.67
C GLY A 54 -17.72 -2.77 11.30
N GLN A 55 -16.84 -1.84 10.89
CA GLN A 55 -16.81 -0.48 11.39
C GLN A 55 -17.42 0.49 10.36
N ALA A 56 -18.33 1.35 10.83
CA ALA A 56 -18.88 2.43 10.03
C ALA A 56 -17.90 3.62 9.97
N GLY A 57 -16.71 3.42 9.38
CA GLY A 57 -15.74 4.48 9.14
C GLY A 57 -16.15 5.43 8.00
N PRO A 58 -15.38 6.50 7.71
CA PRO A 58 -15.75 7.54 6.75
C PRO A 58 -16.16 7.02 5.36
N ARG A 59 -15.44 6.01 4.83
CA ARG A 59 -15.80 5.39 3.54
C ARG A 59 -17.14 4.65 3.60
N THR A 60 -17.39 3.87 4.66
CA THR A 60 -18.65 3.17 4.89
C THR A 60 -19.80 4.17 5.03
N LEU A 61 -19.62 5.21 5.85
CA LEU A 61 -20.62 6.26 6.06
C LEU A 61 -20.92 7.03 4.78
N ALA A 62 -19.91 7.36 3.97
CA ALA A 62 -20.11 8.04 2.70
C ALA A 62 -20.91 7.19 1.70
N ARG A 63 -20.64 5.88 1.62
CA ARG A 63 -21.42 4.94 0.79
C ARG A 63 -22.87 4.78 1.27
N LEU A 64 -23.09 4.93 2.57
CA LEU A 64 -24.42 4.98 3.17
C LEU A 64 -25.12 6.35 3.05
N GLY A 65 -24.44 7.38 2.53
CA GLY A 65 -24.98 8.74 2.42
C GLY A 65 -25.01 9.52 3.75
N LEU A 66 -24.31 9.02 4.77
CA LEU A 66 -24.24 9.61 6.11
C LEU A 66 -23.04 10.56 6.29
N ALA A 67 -22.09 10.53 5.37
CA ALA A 67 -20.95 11.45 5.34
C ALA A 67 -20.72 11.97 3.92
N GLN A 68 -20.30 13.24 3.79
CA GLN A 68 -19.95 13.81 2.48
C GLN A 68 -18.51 13.47 2.06
N ASP A 69 -17.61 13.24 3.03
CA ASP A 69 -16.21 12.93 2.77
C ASP A 69 -15.85 11.51 3.21
N ALA A 70 -15.29 10.75 2.27
CA ALA A 70 -14.81 9.39 2.47
C ALA A 70 -13.32 9.34 2.85
N ALA A 71 -12.64 10.49 2.87
CA ALA A 71 -11.22 10.59 3.13
C ALA A 71 -10.89 10.29 4.60
N LEU A 72 -9.87 9.46 4.81
CA LEU A 72 -9.24 9.32 6.11
C LEU A 72 -8.33 10.53 6.37
N PRO A 73 -8.14 10.95 7.64
CA PRO A 73 -7.23 12.04 7.97
C PRO A 73 -5.84 11.79 7.37
N SER A 74 -5.36 12.76 6.59
CA SER A 74 -4.02 12.72 6.03
C SER A 74 -2.98 12.91 7.14
N VAL A 75 -1.94 12.08 7.12
CA VAL A 75 -0.72 12.30 7.92
C VAL A 75 0.48 12.66 7.07
N ALA A 76 0.35 12.67 5.73
CA ALA A 76 1.47 12.88 4.82
C ALA A 76 2.21 14.19 5.10
N ASP A 77 1.49 15.26 5.45
CA ASP A 77 2.09 16.58 5.72
C ASP A 77 2.81 16.65 7.08
N LYS A 78 2.55 15.70 7.98
CA LYS A 78 3.26 15.57 9.26
C LYS A 78 4.57 14.80 9.12
N VAL A 79 4.76 14.06 8.02
CA VAL A 79 5.96 13.25 7.79
C VAL A 79 7.12 14.14 7.37
N THR A 80 8.14 14.24 8.23
CA THR A 80 9.35 15.01 7.95
C THR A 80 10.56 14.08 7.74
N PRO A 81 11.65 14.55 7.09
CA PRO A 81 12.88 13.79 6.99
C PRO A 81 13.42 13.31 8.33
N LEU A 82 13.26 14.10 9.41
CA LEU A 82 13.71 13.73 10.74
C LEU A 82 12.87 12.60 11.35
N ILE A 83 11.55 12.61 11.11
CA ILE A 83 10.68 11.50 11.50
C ILE A 83 11.11 10.23 10.77
N VAL A 84 11.31 10.31 9.45
CA VAL A 84 11.73 9.14 8.65
C VAL A 84 13.10 8.64 9.08
N ALA A 85 14.06 9.51 9.40
CA ALA A 85 15.37 9.09 9.90
C ALA A 85 15.29 8.41 11.27
N ARG A 86 14.33 8.79 12.13
CA ARG A 86 14.08 8.07 13.39
C ARG A 86 13.39 6.73 13.17
N MET A 87 12.57 6.61 12.12
CA MET A 87 11.96 5.33 11.73
C MET A 87 13.02 4.38 11.14
N LEU A 88 13.88 4.90 10.26
CA LEU A 88 14.89 4.19 9.47
C LEU A 88 16.29 4.74 9.82
N PRO A 89 16.89 4.35 10.95
CA PRO A 89 18.17 4.92 11.41
C PRO A 89 19.36 4.60 10.49
N ASP A 90 19.26 3.53 9.71
CA ASP A 90 20.31 3.11 8.78
C ASP A 90 20.25 3.86 7.43
N ALA A 91 19.16 4.57 7.16
CA ALA A 91 18.99 5.34 5.93
C ALA A 91 19.70 6.70 6.04
N PRO A 92 20.62 7.04 5.10
CA PRO A 92 21.27 8.34 5.10
C PRO A 92 20.25 9.48 5.02
N ILE A 93 20.37 10.48 5.89
CA ILE A 93 19.43 11.61 5.96
C ILE A 93 19.34 12.38 4.64
N ASP A 94 20.43 12.47 3.88
CA ASP A 94 20.43 13.17 2.59
C ASP A 94 19.64 12.40 1.53
N ASN A 95 19.69 11.06 1.55
CA ASN A 95 18.81 10.24 0.72
C ASN A 95 17.34 10.45 1.14
N ILE A 96 17.05 10.49 2.43
CA ILE A 96 15.69 10.76 2.92
C ILE A 96 15.20 12.12 2.40
N LYS A 97 16.00 13.19 2.55
CA LYS A 97 15.64 14.53 2.06
C LYS A 97 15.40 14.56 0.55
N ALA A 98 16.23 13.88 -0.23
CA ALA A 98 16.12 13.85 -1.68
C ALA A 98 14.92 13.05 -2.19
N ASN A 99 14.50 12.01 -1.46
CA ASN A 99 13.51 11.04 -1.95
C ASN A 99 12.14 11.13 -1.26
N LEU A 100 12.04 11.70 -0.06
CA LEU A 100 10.79 11.70 0.71
C LEU A 100 9.66 12.48 0.03
N GLY A 101 9.96 13.67 -0.51
CA GLY A 101 8.97 14.51 -1.18
C GLY A 101 8.24 13.74 -2.30
N PRO A 102 8.97 13.21 -3.30
CA PRO A 102 8.35 12.44 -4.38
C PRO A 102 7.63 11.16 -3.94
N VAL A 103 8.08 10.50 -2.87
CA VAL A 103 7.35 9.37 -2.26
C VAL A 103 5.99 9.83 -1.73
N LEU A 104 5.95 10.91 -0.96
CA LEU A 104 4.71 11.45 -0.41
C LEU A 104 3.78 11.97 -1.51
N ASP A 105 4.33 12.58 -2.57
CA ASP A 105 3.56 13.03 -3.73
C ASP A 105 2.89 11.86 -4.47
N GLY A 106 3.59 10.74 -4.62
CA GLY A 106 3.01 9.51 -5.11
C GLY A 106 1.83 9.03 -4.25
N LEU A 107 2.00 9.00 -2.92
CA LEU A 107 0.93 8.60 -2.00
C LEU A 107 -0.27 9.54 -2.08
N ARG A 108 -0.05 10.86 -2.17
CA ARG A 108 -1.11 11.85 -2.39
C ARG A 108 -1.86 11.58 -3.69
N ARG A 109 -1.15 11.33 -4.79
CA ARG A 109 -1.73 11.07 -6.11
C ARG A 109 -2.71 9.89 -6.11
N PHE A 110 -2.44 8.86 -5.31
CA PHE A 110 -3.26 7.65 -5.20
C PHE A 110 -4.18 7.62 -3.97
N GLY A 111 -4.26 8.71 -3.20
CA GLY A 111 -5.13 8.81 -2.02
C GLY A 111 -4.72 7.88 -0.87
N LEU A 112 -3.42 7.61 -0.73
CA LEU A 112 -2.82 6.72 0.27
C LEU A 112 -2.16 7.50 1.42
N THR A 113 -2.79 8.59 1.84
CA THR A 113 -2.23 9.55 2.81
C THR A 113 -2.63 9.27 4.26
N ASP A 114 -3.44 8.24 4.50
CA ASP A 114 -3.79 7.79 5.84
C ASP A 114 -2.58 7.17 6.56
N LYS A 115 -2.60 7.20 7.90
CA LYS A 115 -1.49 6.71 8.74
C LYS A 115 -1.04 5.30 8.38
N THR A 116 -1.97 4.38 8.18
CA THR A 116 -1.67 2.98 7.86
C THR A 116 -0.91 2.87 6.54
N MET A 117 -1.36 3.55 5.49
CA MET A 117 -0.74 3.46 4.17
C MET A 117 0.58 4.23 4.05
N VAL A 118 0.70 5.37 4.74
CA VAL A 118 1.98 6.11 4.83
C VAL A 118 3.03 5.26 5.55
N LEU A 119 2.68 4.65 6.69
CA LEU A 119 3.58 3.76 7.41
C LEU A 119 3.93 2.50 6.60
N MET A 120 2.95 1.91 5.90
CA MET A 120 3.17 0.78 4.99
C MET A 120 4.21 1.12 3.92
N ALA A 121 4.11 2.30 3.30
CA ALA A 121 5.03 2.73 2.25
C ALA A 121 6.46 2.92 2.78
N LEU A 122 6.63 3.66 3.88
CA LEU A 122 7.93 3.91 4.49
C LEU A 122 8.58 2.63 5.01
N ALA A 123 7.81 1.74 5.64
CA ALA A 123 8.29 0.45 6.09
C ALA A 123 8.66 -0.48 4.93
N THR A 124 7.95 -0.40 3.80
CA THR A 124 8.30 -1.13 2.58
C THR A 124 9.64 -0.65 2.04
N ILE A 125 9.86 0.67 1.96
CA ILE A 125 11.16 1.21 1.54
C ILE A 125 12.26 0.75 2.50
N ALA A 126 12.03 0.74 3.82
CA ALA A 126 13.00 0.25 4.79
C ALA A 126 13.43 -1.21 4.55
N ALA A 127 12.50 -2.05 4.08
CA ALA A 127 12.75 -3.46 3.82
C ALA A 127 13.45 -3.71 2.48
N GLU A 128 13.09 -2.95 1.44
CA GLU A 128 13.55 -3.16 0.07
C GLU A 128 14.77 -2.30 -0.32
N SER A 129 14.89 -1.12 0.29
CA SER A 129 15.98 -0.18 0.05
C SER A 129 16.39 0.48 1.36
N ALA A 130 17.30 -0.19 2.09
CA ALA A 130 17.85 0.31 3.35
C ALA A 130 18.45 1.73 3.23
N GLY A 131 18.88 2.13 2.02
CA GLY A 131 19.41 3.47 1.75
C GLY A 131 18.36 4.53 1.39
N PHE A 132 17.06 4.21 1.40
CA PHE A 132 15.96 5.12 1.03
C PHE A 132 16.14 5.76 -0.37
N ARG A 133 16.57 4.95 -1.35
CA ARG A 133 16.70 5.37 -2.76
C ARG A 133 16.16 4.30 -3.71
N PRO A 134 15.67 4.66 -4.90
CA PRO A 134 15.40 3.69 -5.96
C PRO A 134 16.68 2.90 -6.30
N LEU A 135 16.54 1.59 -6.56
CA LEU A 135 17.67 0.72 -6.86
C LEU A 135 17.36 -0.20 -8.03
N ASP A 136 18.39 -0.45 -8.84
CA ASP A 136 18.43 -1.61 -9.71
C ASP A 136 18.59 -2.90 -8.90
N GLU A 137 17.95 -3.97 -9.37
CA GLU A 137 18.25 -5.32 -8.93
C GLU A 137 19.73 -5.65 -9.21
N PHE A 138 20.38 -6.33 -8.26
CA PHE A 138 21.75 -6.77 -8.42
C PHE A 138 21.82 -8.11 -9.15
N LEU A 139 22.94 -8.36 -9.84
CA LEU A 139 23.21 -9.67 -10.42
C LEU A 139 23.32 -10.73 -9.32
N SER A 140 22.69 -11.87 -9.57
CA SER A 140 22.69 -13.02 -8.67
C SER A 140 22.55 -14.32 -9.44
N ARG A 141 22.84 -15.44 -8.78
CA ARG A 141 22.58 -16.79 -9.35
C ARG A 141 21.10 -17.07 -9.66
N PHE A 142 20.18 -16.25 -9.14
CA PHE A 142 18.74 -16.42 -9.33
C PHE A 142 18.21 -15.65 -10.54
N ASN A 143 18.99 -14.70 -11.06
CA ASN A 143 18.62 -13.93 -12.25
C ASN A 143 19.62 -14.09 -13.40
N THR A 144 20.83 -14.61 -13.15
CA THR A 144 21.88 -14.79 -14.16
C THR A 144 22.47 -16.20 -14.10
N SER A 145 22.55 -16.88 -15.24
CA SER A 145 23.17 -18.21 -15.39
C SER A 145 24.69 -18.13 -15.19
N PRO A 146 25.36 -19.22 -14.74
CA PRO A 146 26.82 -19.28 -14.74
C PRO A 146 27.39 -19.07 -16.15
N GLY A 147 28.18 -18.02 -16.35
CA GLY A 147 28.76 -17.66 -17.66
C GLY A 147 27.75 -17.07 -18.67
N GLY A 148 26.52 -16.81 -18.24
CA GLY A 148 25.46 -16.20 -19.04
C GLY A 148 25.57 -14.67 -19.12
N GLN A 149 24.72 -14.08 -19.96
CA GLN A 149 24.57 -12.62 -20.01
C GLN A 149 23.79 -12.12 -18.79
N PRO A 150 24.01 -10.88 -18.33
CA PRO A 150 23.25 -10.28 -17.23
C PRO A 150 21.74 -10.47 -17.37
N PHE A 151 21.10 -11.04 -16.34
CA PHE A 151 19.65 -11.27 -16.28
C PHE A 151 19.08 -12.27 -17.31
N ASP A 152 19.91 -13.10 -17.95
CA ASP A 152 19.47 -14.06 -18.99
C ASP A 152 18.40 -15.06 -18.52
N LEU A 153 18.38 -15.41 -17.23
CA LEU A 153 17.33 -16.28 -16.65
C LEU A 153 15.93 -15.64 -16.72
N TYR A 154 15.83 -14.33 -16.94
CA TYR A 154 14.57 -13.62 -17.07
C TYR A 154 14.11 -13.47 -18.53
N ASP A 155 14.99 -13.61 -19.52
CA ASP A 155 14.69 -13.28 -20.92
C ASP A 155 13.43 -13.96 -21.46
N ASN A 156 13.17 -15.21 -21.06
CA ASN A 156 12.06 -16.01 -21.57
C ASN A 156 10.95 -16.26 -20.54
N ARG A 157 10.95 -15.53 -19.41
CA ARG A 157 9.92 -15.65 -18.35
C ARG A 157 8.58 -15.12 -18.85
N ARG A 158 7.71 -16.04 -19.31
CA ARG A 158 6.38 -15.73 -19.84
C ARG A 158 5.45 -15.09 -18.81
N ASP A 159 5.58 -15.47 -17.54
CA ASP A 159 4.85 -14.88 -16.42
C ASP A 159 5.22 -13.40 -16.18
N LEU A 160 6.43 -12.99 -16.59
CA LEU A 160 6.88 -11.59 -16.60
C LEU A 160 6.55 -10.86 -17.91
N GLY A 161 5.99 -11.56 -18.90
CA GLY A 161 5.73 -11.04 -20.24
C GLY A 161 6.96 -10.86 -21.11
N ASN A 162 8.11 -11.38 -20.69
CA ASN A 162 9.37 -11.25 -21.42
C ASN A 162 9.37 -12.13 -22.67
N ARG A 163 9.99 -11.65 -23.76
CA ARG A 163 9.88 -12.19 -25.13
C ARG A 163 11.19 -12.72 -25.70
N GLY A 164 12.21 -12.89 -24.87
CA GLY A 164 13.58 -13.25 -25.25
C GLY A 164 14.56 -12.12 -24.96
N ALA A 165 15.84 -12.39 -25.22
CA ALA A 165 16.89 -11.41 -24.99
C ALA A 165 16.66 -10.11 -25.79
N PRO A 166 16.93 -8.93 -25.22
CA PRO A 166 17.52 -8.67 -23.89
C PRO A 166 16.48 -8.33 -22.80
N ASP A 167 15.27 -8.90 -22.84
CA ASP A 167 14.17 -8.49 -21.94
C ASP A 167 14.49 -8.67 -20.45
N GLY A 168 15.29 -9.67 -20.08
CA GLY A 168 15.70 -9.87 -18.72
C GLY A 168 16.46 -8.67 -18.16
N ALA A 169 17.48 -8.20 -18.89
CA ALA A 169 18.24 -7.02 -18.50
C ALA A 169 17.42 -5.73 -18.65
N ARG A 170 16.60 -5.63 -19.70
CA ARG A 170 15.79 -4.45 -19.99
C ARG A 170 14.73 -4.21 -18.90
N TYR A 171 14.08 -5.27 -18.42
CA TYR A 171 12.98 -5.22 -17.46
C TYR A 171 13.34 -5.88 -16.11
N LYS A 172 14.61 -5.79 -15.70
CA LYS A 172 15.09 -6.16 -14.35
C LYS A 172 14.36 -5.38 -13.24
N GLY A 173 14.48 -5.81 -11.99
CA GLY A 173 13.90 -5.09 -10.85
C GLY A 173 14.41 -3.66 -10.73
N ARG A 174 13.50 -2.69 -10.55
CA ARG A 174 13.81 -1.27 -10.33
C ARG A 174 12.92 -0.61 -9.28
N GLY A 175 13.36 0.54 -8.77
CA GLY A 175 12.56 1.38 -7.88
C GLY A 175 12.51 0.89 -6.43
N PHE A 176 11.60 1.47 -5.64
CA PHE A 176 11.43 1.15 -4.22
C PHE A 176 10.81 -0.23 -3.95
N ILE A 177 10.21 -0.86 -4.96
CA ILE A 177 9.47 -2.13 -4.82
C ILE A 177 10.02 -3.25 -5.71
N GLN A 178 11.15 -3.03 -6.40
CA GLN A 178 11.72 -3.97 -7.37
C GLN A 178 10.69 -4.39 -8.44
N LEU A 179 10.16 -3.42 -9.21
CA LEU A 179 9.27 -3.68 -10.34
C LEU A 179 10.02 -4.46 -11.43
N THR A 180 9.58 -5.69 -11.73
CA THR A 180 10.28 -6.62 -12.65
C THR A 180 9.35 -7.16 -13.72
N GLY A 181 9.83 -7.27 -14.96
CA GLY A 181 9.14 -7.91 -16.09
C GLY A 181 8.39 -6.96 -17.00
N ARG A 182 8.50 -7.18 -18.32
CA ARG A 182 7.89 -6.33 -19.37
C ARG A 182 6.42 -6.01 -19.13
N SER A 183 5.61 -7.02 -18.76
CA SER A 183 4.18 -6.82 -18.50
C SER A 183 3.91 -5.84 -17.36
N ASN A 184 4.72 -5.90 -16.30
CA ASN A 184 4.58 -5.01 -15.15
C ASN A 184 5.02 -3.58 -15.50
N TYR A 185 6.12 -3.41 -16.23
CA TYR A 185 6.54 -2.10 -16.73
C TYR A 185 5.44 -1.46 -17.59
N ARG A 186 4.85 -2.19 -18.53
CA ARG A 186 3.72 -1.70 -19.32
C ARG A 186 2.54 -1.30 -18.43
N ALA A 187 2.04 -2.23 -17.61
CA ALA A 187 0.82 -2.03 -16.84
C ALA A 187 0.93 -0.88 -15.83
N TYR A 188 2.03 -0.79 -15.09
CA TYR A 188 2.23 0.31 -14.13
C TYR A 188 2.57 1.61 -14.85
N GLY A 189 3.30 1.56 -15.96
CA GLY A 189 3.56 2.73 -16.79
C GLY A 189 2.29 3.41 -17.28
N GLU A 190 1.33 2.63 -17.79
CA GLU A 190 0.01 3.10 -18.20
C GLU A 190 -0.76 3.75 -17.03
N LYS A 191 -0.77 3.09 -15.85
CA LYS A 191 -1.47 3.61 -14.66
C LYS A 191 -0.90 4.93 -14.14
N ILE A 192 0.41 5.13 -14.24
CA ILE A 192 1.09 6.35 -13.75
C ILE A 192 1.32 7.39 -14.86
N GLY A 193 0.97 7.09 -16.11
CA GLY A 193 1.16 7.98 -17.25
C GLY A 193 2.63 8.14 -17.68
N VAL A 194 3.48 7.13 -17.47
CA VAL A 194 4.89 7.14 -17.85
C VAL A 194 5.17 5.94 -18.76
N ASP A 195 5.79 6.17 -19.92
CA ASP A 195 6.14 5.10 -20.87
C ASP A 195 7.33 4.25 -20.38
N LEU A 196 7.06 3.39 -19.40
CA LEU A 196 8.02 2.48 -18.79
C LEU A 196 8.37 1.27 -19.68
N GLU A 197 7.50 0.87 -20.61
CA GLU A 197 7.83 -0.25 -21.49
C GLU A 197 8.95 0.14 -22.47
N ASN A 198 8.88 1.34 -23.06
CA ASN A 198 9.93 1.79 -23.97
C ASN A 198 11.10 2.45 -23.22
N GLN A 199 10.87 3.06 -22.06
CA GLN A 199 11.88 3.75 -21.26
C GLN A 199 11.95 3.18 -19.82
N PRO A 200 12.38 1.91 -19.64
CA PRO A 200 12.34 1.23 -18.35
C PRO A 200 13.25 1.87 -17.28
N ASP A 201 14.33 2.53 -17.66
CA ASP A 201 15.22 3.19 -16.70
C ASP A 201 14.55 4.31 -15.91
N LYS A 202 13.45 4.88 -16.43
CA LYS A 202 12.62 5.85 -15.71
C LYS A 202 12.08 5.29 -14.39
N ALA A 203 11.95 3.97 -14.24
CA ALA A 203 11.51 3.37 -12.98
C ALA A 203 12.46 3.64 -11.79
N ASN A 204 13.70 4.09 -12.03
CA ASN A 204 14.63 4.55 -11.00
C ASN A 204 14.67 6.07 -10.81
N GLU A 205 14.00 6.85 -11.67
CA GLU A 205 13.80 8.27 -11.40
C GLU A 205 12.94 8.41 -10.14
N VAL A 206 13.37 9.24 -9.20
CA VAL A 206 12.78 9.30 -7.86
C VAL A 206 11.27 9.58 -7.88
N ALA A 207 10.83 10.50 -8.74
CA ALA A 207 9.42 10.82 -8.92
C ALA A 207 8.62 9.63 -9.47
N THR A 208 9.12 8.99 -10.51
CA THR A 208 8.51 7.81 -11.12
C THR A 208 8.48 6.63 -10.15
N ALA A 209 9.57 6.38 -9.41
CA ALA A 209 9.64 5.34 -8.39
C ALA A 209 8.63 5.54 -7.25
N GLY A 210 8.42 6.79 -6.82
CA GLY A 210 7.38 7.15 -5.84
C GLY A 210 5.96 6.87 -6.36
N LEU A 211 5.69 7.19 -7.62
CA LEU A 211 4.41 6.87 -8.28
C LEU A 211 4.20 5.36 -8.42
N ILE A 212 5.22 4.60 -8.82
CA ILE A 212 5.17 3.14 -8.93
C ILE A 212 4.85 2.53 -7.55
N LEU A 213 5.57 2.94 -6.49
CA LEU A 213 5.32 2.47 -5.12
C LEU A 213 3.86 2.71 -4.71
N ALA A 214 3.37 3.94 -4.89
CA ALA A 214 2.01 4.28 -4.50
C ALA A 214 0.96 3.55 -5.32
N CYS A 215 1.13 3.46 -6.64
CA CYS A 215 0.23 2.73 -7.52
C CYS A 215 0.18 1.23 -7.15
N PHE A 216 1.33 0.63 -6.87
CA PHE A 216 1.41 -0.77 -6.46
C PHE A 216 0.70 -1.00 -5.13
N LEU A 217 0.92 -0.15 -4.13
CA LEU A 217 0.23 -0.25 -2.84
C LEU A 217 -1.28 -0.03 -2.99
N LYS A 218 -1.71 0.81 -3.93
CA LYS A 218 -3.13 1.06 -4.21
C LYS A 218 -3.83 -0.21 -4.70
N ASP A 219 -3.20 -0.96 -5.60
CA ASP A 219 -3.73 -2.24 -6.11
C ASP A 219 -3.91 -3.30 -5.01
N LYS A 220 -3.25 -3.12 -3.85
CA LYS A 220 -3.27 -4.05 -2.72
C LYS A 220 -3.88 -3.45 -1.45
N GLU A 221 -4.47 -2.25 -1.52
CA GLU A 221 -4.83 -1.43 -0.36
C GLU A 221 -5.71 -2.19 0.65
N LEU A 222 -6.78 -2.84 0.19
CA LEU A 222 -7.71 -3.55 1.08
C LEU A 222 -7.06 -4.74 1.77
N ASN A 223 -6.28 -5.54 1.04
CA ASN A 223 -5.57 -6.70 1.61
C ASN A 223 -4.51 -6.27 2.63
N ILE A 224 -3.81 -5.17 2.35
CA ILE A 224 -2.84 -4.57 3.26
C ILE A 224 -3.54 -4.07 4.52
N LYS A 225 -4.61 -3.28 4.39
CA LYS A 225 -5.35 -2.74 5.53
C LYS A 225 -5.94 -3.84 6.40
N ALA A 226 -6.55 -4.86 5.80
CA ALA A 226 -7.04 -6.04 6.51
C ALA A 226 -5.92 -6.71 7.32
N ALA A 227 -4.75 -6.93 6.73
CA ALA A 227 -3.59 -7.51 7.42
C ALA A 227 -3.11 -6.66 8.60
N LEU A 228 -3.02 -5.35 8.41
CA LEU A 228 -2.50 -4.43 9.44
C LEU A 228 -3.48 -4.20 10.59
N ILE A 229 -4.80 -4.28 10.35
CA ILE A 229 -5.81 -4.29 11.43
C ILE A 229 -5.59 -5.47 12.37
N GLU A 230 -5.32 -6.65 11.81
CA GLU A 230 -5.04 -7.87 12.57
C GLU A 230 -3.60 -7.93 13.12
N ARG A 231 -2.79 -6.88 12.94
CA ARG A 231 -1.36 -6.83 13.30
C ARG A 231 -0.53 -7.93 12.62
N ASP A 232 -1.00 -8.48 11.50
CA ASP A 232 -0.32 -9.49 10.70
C ASP A 232 0.64 -8.84 9.69
N PHE A 233 1.80 -8.41 10.19
CA PHE A 233 2.85 -7.79 9.38
C PHE A 233 3.40 -8.73 8.29
N ALA A 234 3.37 -10.04 8.51
CA ALA A 234 3.83 -11.03 7.53
C ALA A 234 2.87 -11.11 6.33
N ARG A 235 1.55 -11.09 6.58
CA ARG A 235 0.55 -11.01 5.52
C ARG A 235 0.60 -9.69 4.77
N ALA A 236 0.83 -8.58 5.47
CA ALA A 236 1.04 -7.27 4.83
C ALA A 236 2.28 -7.27 3.93
N ARG A 237 3.43 -7.78 4.41
CA ARG A 237 4.69 -7.86 3.64
C ARG A 237 4.53 -8.71 2.36
N ARG A 238 3.84 -9.84 2.46
CA ARG A 238 3.57 -10.73 1.32
C ARG A 238 2.81 -10.05 0.19
N GLN A 239 2.03 -8.99 0.45
CA GLN A 239 1.35 -8.24 -0.61
C GLN A 239 2.32 -7.49 -1.54
N VAL A 240 3.56 -7.24 -1.11
CA VAL A 240 4.54 -6.48 -1.89
C VAL A 240 5.57 -7.38 -2.56
N ASN A 241 6.27 -8.23 -1.80
CA ASN A 241 7.36 -9.06 -2.35
C ASN A 241 7.00 -10.54 -2.54
N GLY A 242 5.73 -10.93 -2.31
CA GLY A 242 5.30 -12.33 -2.37
C GLY A 242 5.85 -13.22 -1.25
N GLY A 243 6.63 -12.67 -0.31
CA GLY A 243 7.29 -13.39 0.77
C GLY A 243 7.41 -12.57 2.07
N THR A 244 8.39 -12.91 2.90
CA THR A 244 8.65 -12.23 4.19
C THR A 244 10.08 -11.73 4.30
N HIS A 245 10.81 -11.64 3.18
CA HIS A 245 12.13 -11.02 3.18
C HIS A 245 12.03 -9.57 3.67
N GLY A 246 12.97 -9.16 4.52
CA GLY A 246 12.98 -7.85 5.16
C GLY A 246 11.91 -7.64 6.23
N LEU A 247 11.17 -8.67 6.68
CA LEU A 247 10.06 -8.53 7.64
C LEU A 247 10.49 -7.85 8.96
N GLY A 248 11.66 -8.17 9.50
CA GLY A 248 12.16 -7.55 10.73
C GLY A 248 12.35 -6.03 10.58
N ASN A 249 12.96 -5.59 9.48
CA ASN A 249 13.16 -4.18 9.15
C ASN A 249 11.83 -3.48 8.90
N PHE A 250 10.94 -4.13 8.13
CA PHE A 250 9.59 -3.65 7.86
C PHE A 250 8.81 -3.40 9.16
N GLN A 251 8.69 -4.42 10.00
CA GLN A 251 7.91 -4.35 11.24
C GLN A 251 8.50 -3.32 12.20
N THR A 252 9.82 -3.28 12.34
CA THR A 252 10.51 -2.31 13.20
C THR A 252 10.27 -0.87 12.73
N ALA A 253 10.41 -0.60 11.43
CA ALA A 253 10.15 0.71 10.85
C ALA A 253 8.68 1.13 11.03
N TYR A 254 7.74 0.22 10.78
CA TYR A 254 6.31 0.47 10.95
C TYR A 254 5.97 0.84 12.39
N LEU A 255 6.40 0.02 13.37
CA LEU A 255 6.12 0.23 14.79
C LEU A 255 6.80 1.49 15.36
N ARG A 256 8.00 1.86 14.86
CA ARG A 256 8.61 3.15 15.19
C ARG A 256 7.79 4.30 14.67
N GLY A 257 7.34 4.22 13.41
CA GLY A 257 6.51 5.25 12.81
C GLY A 257 5.16 5.43 13.50
N GLU A 258 4.52 4.35 13.96
CA GLU A 258 3.27 4.43 14.73
C GLU A 258 3.37 5.33 15.97
N LYS A 259 4.56 5.42 16.58
CA LYS A 259 4.83 6.25 17.77
C LYS A 259 5.20 7.69 17.44
N LEU A 260 5.57 7.98 16.18
CA LEU A 260 6.10 9.28 15.75
C LEU A 260 5.10 10.14 14.98
N ILE A 261 4.05 9.53 14.42
CA ILE A 261 3.03 10.15 13.56
C ILE A 261 1.65 9.90 14.15
#